data_AF-A0A356MIX6-F1
#
_entry.id   AF-A0A356MIX6-F1
#
_cell.length_a   1.000
_cell.length_b   1.000
_cell.length_c   1.000
_cell.angle_alpha   90.00
_cell.angle_beta   90.00
_cell.angle_gamma   90.00
#
_symmetry.space_group_name_H-M   'P 1'
#
loop_
_entity.id
_entity.type
_entity.pdbx_description
1 polymer ?
#
loop_
_entity_poly.entity_id
_entity_poly.type
_entity_poly.pdbx_seq_one_letter_code
_entity_poly.pdbx_strand_id
1 'polypeptide(L)'
;MQETINKLSTYLGFCIKSNSILFGVDNIVKSKKKLDLIIFCSTTNEKTIRSLQNKDCLMVKLKDLLLSDLVKRDNVKVVAIKNNNLAKAILSFDELLIKLN
;
A
#
# COMPACT_ATOMS: atom_id res chain seq x y z
N MET A 1 -11.77 2.85 -16.39
CA MET A 1 -10.46 2.53 -15.79
C MET A 1 -9.84 3.73 -15.07
N GLN A 2 -9.78 4.92 -15.67
CA GLN A 2 -9.21 6.12 -15.00
C GLN A 2 -9.94 6.54 -13.71
N GLU A 3 -11.27 6.46 -13.67
CA GLU A 3 -12.04 6.81 -12.45
C GLU A 3 -11.66 5.95 -11.24
N THR A 4 -11.43 4.65 -11.43
CA THR A 4 -11.03 3.73 -10.36
C THR A 4 -9.68 4.12 -9.77
N ILE A 5 -8.72 4.49 -10.63
CA ILE A 5 -7.39 4.97 -10.23
C ILE A 5 -7.52 6.26 -9.41
N ASN A 6 -8.36 7.20 -9.84
CA ASN A 6 -8.61 8.45 -9.13
C ASN A 6 -9.23 8.20 -7.74
N LYS A 7 -10.16 7.25 -7.62
CA LYS A 7 -10.75 6.83 -6.33
C LYS A 7 -9.68 6.22 -5.42
N LEU A 8 -8.87 5.29 -5.92
CA LEU A 8 -7.76 4.70 -5.17
C LEU A 8 -6.77 5.76 -4.66
N SER A 9 -6.35 6.68 -5.53
CA SER A 9 -5.48 7.82 -5.16
C SER A 9 -6.14 8.70 -4.09
N THR A 10 -7.45 8.93 -4.18
CA THR A 10 -8.20 9.68 -3.16
C THR A 10 -8.17 8.99 -1.80
N TYR A 11 -8.41 7.67 -1.76
CA TYR A 11 -8.32 6.88 -0.50
C TYR A 11 -6.92 6.91 0.08
N LEU A 12 -5.89 6.76 -0.75
CA LEU A 12 -4.50 6.89 -0.32
C LEU A 12 -4.22 8.30 0.21
N GLY A 13 -4.77 9.34 -0.44
CA GLY A 13 -4.73 10.72 0.05
C GLY A 13 -5.37 10.89 1.43
N PHE A 14 -6.48 10.20 1.72
CA PHE A 14 -7.06 10.17 3.07
C PHE A 14 -6.16 9.49 4.09
N CYS A 15 -5.45 8.42 3.71
CA CYS A 15 -4.45 7.78 4.57
C CYS A 15 -3.30 8.75 4.91
N ILE A 16 -2.87 9.57 3.95
CA ILE A 16 -1.84 10.61 4.17
C ILE A 16 -2.37 11.65 5.16
N LYS A 17 -3.54 12.24 4.87
CA LYS A 17 -4.13 13.31 5.68
C LYS A 17 -4.42 12.88 7.11
N SER A 18 -4.81 11.61 7.31
CA SER A 18 -5.08 11.03 8.64
C SER A 18 -3.84 10.48 9.35
N ASN A 19 -2.63 10.66 8.79
CA ASN A 19 -1.38 10.09 9.30
C ASN A 19 -1.45 8.55 9.52
N SER A 20 -2.33 7.89 8.78
CA SER A 20 -2.61 6.46 8.85
C SER A 20 -1.79 5.66 7.83
N ILE A 21 -0.79 6.28 7.20
CA ILE A 21 0.12 5.66 6.23
C ILE A 21 1.55 5.65 6.76
N LEU A 22 2.33 4.64 6.38
CA LEU A 22 3.78 4.56 6.56
C LEU A 22 4.41 4.33 5.20
N PHE A 23 5.53 5.00 4.94
CA PHE A 23 6.24 4.93 3.67
C PHE A 23 7.57 4.20 3.83
N GLY A 24 7.90 3.33 2.88
CA GLY A 24 9.21 2.68 2.82
C GLY A 24 9.34 1.46 3.74
N VAL A 25 10.20 0.53 3.33
CA VAL A 25 10.38 -0.77 3.98
C VAL A 25 10.87 -0.58 5.42
N ASP A 26 11.85 0.29 5.63
CA ASP A 26 12.47 0.51 6.94
C ASP A 26 11.46 0.94 8.01
N ASN A 27 10.55 1.85 7.66
CA ASN A 27 9.54 2.34 8.60
C ASN A 27 8.51 1.26 8.92
N ILE A 28 8.16 0.42 7.94
CA ILE A 28 7.22 -0.69 8.11
C ILE A 28 7.84 -1.79 8.98
N VAL A 29 9.11 -2.13 8.74
CA VAL A 29 9.86 -3.11 9.54
C VAL A 29 9.97 -2.63 10.98
N LYS A 30 10.42 -1.39 11.20
CA LYS A 30 10.59 -0.77 12.52
C LYS A 30 9.27 -0.50 13.25
N SER A 31 8.15 -0.43 12.53
CA SER A 31 6.86 -0.18 13.14
C SER A 31 6.47 -1.34 14.06
N LYS A 32 6.31 -1.00 15.34
CA LYS A 32 5.67 -1.86 16.36
C LYS A 32 4.16 -1.74 16.37
N LYS A 33 3.60 -0.74 15.66
CA LYS A 33 2.15 -0.55 15.54
C LYS A 33 1.57 -1.60 14.59
N LYS A 34 0.35 -2.04 14.90
CA LYS A 34 -0.43 -2.91 14.02
C LYS A 34 -0.60 -2.26 12.65
N LEU A 35 -0.36 -3.05 11.61
CA LEU A 35 -0.55 -2.69 10.22
C LEU A 35 -1.76 -3.47 9.72
N ASP A 36 -2.69 -2.83 9.04
CA ASP A 36 -3.86 -3.50 8.48
C ASP A 36 -3.60 -3.97 7.05
N LEU A 37 -2.79 -3.24 6.28
CA LEU A 37 -2.52 -3.52 4.86
C LEU A 37 -1.14 -3.01 4.45
N ILE A 38 -0.39 -3.78 3.69
CA ILE A 38 0.84 -3.36 2.99
C ILE A 38 0.58 -3.40 1.49
N ILE A 39 0.92 -2.30 0.81
CA ILE A 39 0.76 -2.14 -0.63
C ILE A 39 2.14 -1.98 -1.25
N PHE A 40 2.45 -2.85 -2.20
CA PHE A 40 3.69 -2.84 -2.97
C PHE A 40 3.45 -2.22 -4.35
N CYS A 41 4.41 -1.44 -4.83
CA CYS A 41 4.44 -0.97 -6.21
C CYS A 41 4.57 -2.14 -7.19
N SER A 42 4.09 -1.97 -8.42
CA SER A 42 4.25 -2.94 -9.51
C SER A 42 5.72 -3.31 -9.76
N THR A 43 6.61 -2.33 -9.63
CA THR A 43 8.05 -2.45 -9.84
C THR A 43 8.82 -2.95 -8.61
N THR A 44 8.13 -3.33 -7.52
CA THR A 44 8.81 -3.80 -6.31
C THR A 44 9.36 -5.22 -6.48
N ASN A 45 10.63 -5.39 -6.10
CA ASN A 45 11.36 -6.65 -6.16
C ASN A 45 10.88 -7.64 -5.09
N GLU A 46 10.98 -8.94 -5.39
CA GLU A 46 10.59 -10.02 -4.48
C GLU A 46 11.33 -10.00 -3.14
N LYS A 47 12.61 -9.60 -3.12
CA LYS A 47 13.40 -9.48 -1.88
C LYS A 47 12.72 -8.55 -0.87
N THR A 48 12.15 -7.45 -1.35
CA THR A 48 11.42 -6.49 -0.52
C THR A 48 10.12 -7.09 0.03
N ILE A 49 9.40 -7.85 -0.80
CA ILE A 49 8.19 -8.54 -0.38
C ILE A 49 8.52 -9.55 0.73
N ARG A 50 9.54 -10.39 0.52
CA ARG A 50 10.00 -11.39 1.51
C ARG A 50 10.42 -10.77 2.83
N SER A 51 11.05 -9.59 2.81
CA SER A 51 11.43 -8.89 4.05
C SER A 51 10.24 -8.46 4.92
N LEU A 52 9.06 -8.35 4.31
CA LEU A 52 7.83 -7.93 4.98
C LEU A 52 6.83 -9.07 5.18
N GLN A 53 7.04 -10.25 4.58
CA GLN A 53 6.18 -11.44 4.71
C GLN A 53 5.95 -11.88 6.17
N ASN A 54 6.90 -11.62 7.06
CA ASN A 54 6.77 -11.97 8.48
C ASN A 54 5.80 -11.06 9.27
N LYS A 55 5.20 -10.05 8.64
CA LYS A 55 4.23 -9.15 9.28
C LYS A 55 2.83 -9.76 9.17
N ASP A 56 2.14 -9.83 10.30
CA ASP A 56 0.73 -10.27 10.39
C ASP A 56 -0.22 -9.20 9.83
N CYS A 57 -0.25 -9.07 8.50
CA CYS A 57 -1.11 -8.13 7.80
C CYS A 57 -1.31 -8.55 6.35
N LEU A 58 -2.39 -8.06 5.73
CA LEU A 58 -2.65 -8.32 4.32
C LEU A 58 -1.62 -7.62 3.44
N MET A 59 -1.16 -8.32 2.42
CA MET A 59 -0.17 -7.82 1.47
C MET A 59 -0.76 -7.81 0.07
N VAL A 60 -0.67 -6.67 -0.61
CA VAL A 60 -1.14 -6.52 -1.98
C VAL A 60 -0.10 -5.81 -2.85
N LYS A 61 -0.04 -6.17 -4.11
CA LYS A 61 0.83 -5.53 -5.11
C LYS A 61 -0.02 -4.87 -6.19
N LEU A 62 0.35 -3.66 -6.59
CA LEU A 62 -0.26 -3.00 -7.74
C LEU A 62 0.14 -3.72 -9.03
N LYS A 63 -0.80 -3.91 -9.97
CA LYS A 63 -0.54 -4.56 -11.26
C LYS A 63 0.32 -3.67 -12.17
N ASP A 64 -0.27 -2.60 -12.70
CA ASP A 64 0.33 -1.75 -13.72
C ASP A 64 0.38 -0.28 -13.29
N LEU A 65 0.34 -0.04 -11.98
CA LEU A 65 0.32 1.31 -11.40
C LEU A 65 1.57 1.55 -10.56
N LEU A 66 2.13 2.75 -10.73
CA LEU A 66 3.20 3.22 -9.86
C LEU A 66 2.59 3.82 -8.60
N LEU A 67 3.12 3.39 -7.47
CA LEU A 67 2.68 3.89 -6.18
C LEU A 67 3.03 5.38 -6.03
N SER A 68 4.14 5.84 -6.61
CA SER A 68 4.53 7.25 -6.65
C SER A 68 3.45 8.16 -7.24
N ASP A 69 2.78 7.73 -8.32
CA ASP A 69 1.72 8.50 -8.99
C ASP A 69 0.48 8.61 -8.11
N LEU A 70 0.12 7.51 -7.43
CA LEU A 70 -1.07 7.45 -6.58
C LEU A 70 -0.94 8.31 -5.33
N VAL A 71 0.25 8.32 -4.71
CA VAL A 71 0.52 9.03 -3.45
C VAL A 71 1.17 10.40 -3.67
N LYS A 72 1.39 10.82 -4.92
CA LYS A 72 2.05 12.07 -5.33
C LYS A 72 3.37 12.31 -4.60
N ARG A 73 4.17 11.25 -4.48
CA ARG A 73 5.44 11.27 -3.77
C ARG A 73 6.45 10.43 -4.51
N ASP A 74 7.61 11.00 -4.78
CA ASP A 74 8.66 10.32 -5.53
C ASP A 74 9.28 9.14 -4.77
N ASN A 75 9.76 8.17 -5.56
CA ASN A 75 10.51 7.00 -5.10
C ASN A 75 9.81 6.15 -4.01
N VAL A 76 8.48 6.05 -4.08
CA VAL A 76 7.71 5.21 -3.14
C VAL A 76 7.49 3.82 -3.74
N LYS A 77 8.16 2.81 -3.18
CA LYS A 77 8.01 1.40 -3.59
C LYS A 77 7.07 0.58 -2.73
N VAL A 78 6.84 1.02 -1.49
CA VAL A 78 5.98 0.32 -0.54
C VAL A 78 5.35 1.32 0.43
N VAL A 79 4.09 1.05 0.78
CA VAL A 79 3.38 1.74 1.86
C VAL A 79 2.65 0.75 2.75
N ALA A 80 2.48 1.11 4.02
CA ALA A 80 1.60 0.38 4.93
C ALA A 80 0.50 1.31 5.44
N ILE A 81 -0.71 0.76 5.56
CA ILE A 81 -1.90 1.42 6.08
C ILE A 81 -2.18 0.89 7.48
N LYS A 82 -2.40 1.80 8.42
CA LYS A 82 -2.65 1.55 9.85
C LYS A 82 -4.12 1.74 10.23
N ASN A 83 -5.00 1.86 9.24
CA ASN A 83 -6.42 2.12 9.42
C ASN A 83 -7.23 1.06 8.68
N ASN A 84 -7.97 0.26 9.45
CA ASN A 84 -8.75 -0.85 8.96
C ASN A 84 -9.84 -0.43 7.94
N ASN A 85 -10.53 0.67 8.18
CA ASN A 85 -11.61 1.15 7.30
C ASN A 85 -11.05 1.57 5.94
N LEU A 86 -9.94 2.30 5.93
CA LEU A 86 -9.27 2.71 4.70
C LEU A 86 -8.63 1.51 3.99
N ALA A 87 -8.05 0.57 4.73
CA ALA A 87 -7.51 -0.67 4.17
C ALA A 87 -8.59 -1.47 3.44
N LYS A 88 -9.76 -1.67 4.06
CA LYS A 88 -10.91 -2.35 3.43
C LYS A 88 -11.39 -1.65 2.17
N ALA A 89 -11.48 -0.32 2.18
CA ALA A 89 -11.85 0.46 1.00
C ALA A 89 -10.82 0.35 -0.13
N ILE A 90 -9.53 0.23 0.20
CA ILE A 90 -8.49 -0.01 -0.82
C ILE A 90 -8.59 -1.45 -1.37
N LEU A 91 -8.87 -2.43 -0.50
CA LEU A 91 -8.99 -3.83 -0.88
C LEU A 91 -10.17 -4.11 -1.82
N SER A 92 -11.21 -3.28 -1.84
CA SER A 92 -12.32 -3.43 -2.79
C SER A 92 -11.93 -3.20 -4.25
N PHE A 93 -10.72 -2.68 -4.52
CA PHE A 93 -10.19 -2.49 -5.86
C PHE A 93 -9.38 -3.72 -6.33
N ASP A 94 -9.96 -4.93 -6.24
CA ASP A 94 -9.31 -6.19 -6.63
C ASP A 94 -8.83 -6.21 -8.10
N GLU A 95 -9.45 -5.41 -8.97
CA GLU A 95 -9.03 -5.28 -10.37
C GLU A 95 -7.62 -4.68 -10.52
N LEU A 96 -7.21 -3.78 -9.61
CA LEU A 96 -5.91 -3.10 -9.62
C LEU A 96 -4.85 -3.77 -8.75
N LEU A 97 -5.26 -4.73 -7.92
CA LEU A 97 -4.44 -5.33 -6.87
C LEU A 97 -4.21 -6.83 -7.12
N ILE A 98 -3.04 -7.30 -6.72
CA ILE A 98 -2.67 -8.72 -6.64
C ILE A 98 -2.47 -9.03 -5.17
N LYS A 99 -3.22 -9.98 -4.61
CA LYS A 99 -3.00 -10.45 -3.24
C LYS A 99 -1.73 -11.29 -3.18
N LEU A 100 -0.86 -10.95 -2.24
CA LEU A 100 0.34 -11.72 -1.91
C LEU A 100 0.02 -12.47 -0.62
N ASN A 101 -0.17 -13.79 -0.73
CA ASN A 101 -0.27 -14.69 0.43
C ASN A 101 1.12 -15.10 0.89
#